data_AF-A0A255TIT5-F1
#
_entry.id   AF-A0A255TIT5-F1
#
_cell.length_a   1.000
_cell.length_b   1.000
_cell.length_c   1.000
_cell.angle_alpha   90.00
_cell.angle_beta   90.00
_cell.angle_gamma   90.00
#
_symmetry.space_group_name_H-M   'P 1'
#
loop_
_entity.id
_entity.type
_entity.pdbx_description
1 polymer ?
#
loop_
_entity_poly.entity_id
_entity_poly.type
_entity_poly.pdbx_seq_one_letter_code
_entity_poly.pdbx_strand_id
1 'polypeptide(L)' 'MLRGKKTFKCDNCGHTFEALDIEWQATAYSQPMPCPKCGSRHTMPKSLLSFMEKGAYRKIWEQMEK' A
#
# COMPACT_ATOMS: atom_id res chain seq x y z
N MET A 1 -6.30 12.17 -4.10
CA MET A 1 -5.26 13.22 -4.18
C MET A 1 -3.85 12.60 -4.29
N LEU A 2 -2.93 13.19 -5.05
CA LEU A 2 -1.50 12.81 -5.03
C LEU A 2 -0.79 13.60 -3.91
N ARG A 3 -0.11 12.90 -3.00
CA ARG A 3 0.57 13.47 -1.81
C ARG A 3 2.10 13.46 -1.92
N GLY A 4 2.65 12.89 -3.00
CA GLY A 4 4.09 12.85 -3.27
C GLY A 4 4.56 11.43 -3.54
N LYS A 5 5.70 11.05 -2.95
CA LYS A 5 6.25 9.70 -2.99
C LYS A 5 6.41 9.17 -1.58
N LYS A 6 6.18 7.87 -1.39
CA LYS A 6 6.33 7.18 -0.12
C LYS A 6 6.94 5.81 -0.34
N THR A 7 7.60 5.29 0.69
CA THR A 7 8.12 3.93 0.67
C THR A 7 6.98 2.95 0.98
N PHE A 8 6.79 1.96 0.14
CA PHE A 8 5.83 0.86 0.30
C PHE A 8 6.56 -0.43 0.62
N LYS A 9 5.89 -1.30 1.37
CA LYS A 9 6.29 -2.68 1.63
C LYS A 9 5.24 -3.61 1.04
N CYS A 10 5.70 -4.60 0.28
CA CYS A 10 4.87 -5.71 -0.19
C CYS A 10 4.69 -6.75 0.91
N ASP A 11 3.46 -7.18 1.15
CA ASP A 11 3.16 -8.22 2.14
C ASP A 11 3.55 -9.62 1.63
N ASN A 12 3.40 -9.88 0.33
CA ASN A 12 3.63 -11.21 -0.25
C ASN A 12 5.11 -11.55 -0.38
N CYS A 13 5.95 -10.60 -0.79
CA CYS A 13 7.39 -10.85 -1.03
C CYS A 13 8.32 -10.08 -0.08
N GLY A 14 7.78 -9.23 0.81
CA GLY A 14 8.56 -8.41 1.73
C GLY A 14 9.35 -7.26 1.08
N HIS A 15 9.31 -7.13 -0.25
CA HIS A 15 10.08 -6.13 -0.98
C HIS A 15 9.62 -4.72 -0.61
N THR A 16 10.60 -3.85 -0.33
CA THR A 16 10.37 -2.44 -0.01
C THR A 16 10.79 -1.58 -1.20
N PHE A 17 9.94 -0.67 -1.64
CA PHE A 17 10.18 0.16 -2.83
C PHE A 17 9.53 1.53 -2.69
N GLU A 18 10.02 2.53 -3.42
CA GLU A 18 9.37 3.84 -3.49
C GLU A 18 8.31 3.87 -4.59
N ALA A 19 7.15 4.43 -4.28
CA ALA A 19 6.09 4.67 -5.24
C ALA A 19 5.37 5.97 -4.94
N LEU A 20 4.48 6.37 -5.86
CA LEU A 20 3.63 7.54 -5.67
C LEU A 20 2.66 7.31 -4.52
N ASP A 21 2.54 8.29 -3.64
CA ASP A 21 1.53 8.31 -2.59
C ASP A 21 0.25 8.92 -3.13
N ILE A 22 -0.61 8.04 -3.66
CA ILE A 22 -1.93 8.41 -4.16
C ILE A 22 -2.92 8.03 -3.07
N GLU A 23 -3.84 8.92 -2.76
CA GLU A 23 -4.92 8.67 -1.82
C GLU A 23 -5.90 7.60 -2.32
N TRP A 24 -6.21 6.62 -1.47
CA TRP A 24 -7.24 5.62 -1.72
C TRP A 24 -8.63 6.21 -1.46
N GLN A 25 -9.48 6.34 -2.48
CA GLN A 25 -10.90 6.71 -2.36
C GLN A 25 -11.21 7.91 -1.43
N ALA A 26 -10.44 8.99 -1.50
CA ALA A 26 -10.58 10.17 -0.63
C ALA A 26 -10.46 9.87 0.89
N THR A 27 -9.65 8.86 1.25
CA THR A 27 -9.36 8.49 2.65
C THR A 27 -7.95 8.87 3.07
N ALA A 28 -7.59 8.69 4.36
CA ALA A 28 -6.20 8.91 4.80
C ALA A 28 -5.22 7.88 4.22
N TYR A 29 -5.70 6.74 3.71
CA TYR A 29 -4.87 5.63 3.23
C TYR A 29 -4.29 5.88 1.85
N SER A 30 -3.15 5.25 1.59
CA SER A 30 -2.49 5.25 0.29
C SER A 30 -3.03 4.10 -0.56
N GLN A 31 -3.26 4.36 -1.84
CA GLN A 31 -3.56 3.38 -2.86
C GLN A 31 -2.44 2.32 -2.90
N PRO A 32 -2.77 1.02 -2.85
CA PRO A 32 -1.79 -0.04 -3.01
C PRO A 32 -1.18 0.01 -4.43
N MET A 33 0.14 0.23 -4.48
CA MET A 33 0.91 0.32 -5.72
C MET A 33 1.44 -1.07 -6.12
N PRO A 34 1.50 -1.39 -7.43
CA PRO A 34 1.99 -2.70 -7.87
C PRO A 34 3.46 -2.89 -7.48
N CYS A 35 3.77 -4.03 -6.88
CA CYS A 35 5.13 -4.36 -6.50
C CYS A 35 6.00 -4.61 -7.75
N PRO A 36 7.16 -3.95 -7.91
CA PRO A 36 8.03 -4.15 -9.08
C PRO A 36 8.67 -5.54 -9.14
N LYS A 37 8.73 -6.26 -8.01
CA LYS A 37 9.38 -7.58 -7.93
C LYS A 37 8.43 -8.74 -8.20
N CYS A 38 7.21 -8.69 -7.66
CA CYS A 38 6.24 -9.80 -7.76
C CYS A 38 4.93 -9.42 -8.46
N GLY A 39 4.73 -8.15 -8.82
CA GLY A 39 3.50 -7.67 -9.44
C GLY A 39 2.28 -7.58 -8.52
N SER A 40 2.38 -8.02 -7.26
CA SER A 40 1.22 -8.02 -6.36
C SER A 40 0.80 -6.61 -5.96
N ARG A 41 -0.50 -6.44 -5.73
CA ARG A 41 -1.10 -5.21 -5.21
C ARG A 41 -1.30 -5.24 -3.69
N HIS A 42 -0.82 -6.29 -3.02
CA HIS A 42 -0.81 -6.39 -1.56
C HIS A 42 0.37 -5.60 -1.00
N THR A 43 0.31 -4.29 -1.16
CA THR A 43 1.32 -3.35 -0.72
C THR A 43 0.71 -2.31 0.20
N MET A 44 1.50 -1.87 1.18
CA MET A 44 1.12 -0.82 2.12
C MET A 44 2.31 0.10 2.38
N PRO A 45 2.08 1.38 2.68
CA PRO A 45 3.14 2.31 3.03
C PRO A 45 3.87 1.85 4.29
N LYS A 46 5.20 1.97 4.27
CA LYS A 46 6.06 1.69 5.41
C LYS A 46 6.00 2.89 6.36
N SER A 47 5.47 2.66 7.55
CA SER A 47 5.39 3.62 8.65
C SER A 47 5.80 2.92 9.96
N LEU A 48 6.15 3.68 11.00
CA LEU A 48 6.41 3.13 12.34
C LEU A 48 5.23 2.32 12.88
N LEU A 49 4.01 2.68 12.47
CA LEU A 49 2.75 2.06 12.89
C LEU A 49 2.12 1.17 11.80
N SER A 50 2.90 0.75 10.81
CA SER A 50 2.41 -0.06 9.68
C SER A 50 1.72 -1.36 10.15
N PHE A 51 2.14 -1.92 11.29
CA PHE A 51 1.47 -3.06 11.91
C PHE A 51 0.01 -2.77 12.29
N MET A 52 -0.28 -1.57 12.81
CA MET A 52 -1.64 -1.16 13.16
C MET A 52 -2.48 -0.89 11.90
N GLU A 53 -1.88 -0.31 10.87
CA GLU A 53 -2.54 0.00 9.60
C GLU A 53 -2.82 -1.27 8.76
N LYS A 54 -2.06 -2.37 8.97
CA LYS A 54 -2.17 -3.62 8.21
C LYS A 54 -3.60 -4.17 8.17
N GLY A 55 -4.35 -4.06 9.28
CA GLY A 55 -5.73 -4.50 9.32
C GLY A 55 -6.66 -3.73 8.37
N ALA A 56 -6.44 -2.43 8.23
CA ALA A 56 -7.18 -1.60 7.26
C ALA A 56 -6.76 -1.92 5.83
N TYR A 57 -5.46 -2.08 5.57
CA TYR A 57 -4.94 -2.43 4.24
C TYR A 57 -5.42 -3.81 3.76
N ARG A 58 -5.58 -4.78 4.65
CA ARG A 58 -6.18 -6.08 4.30
C ARG A 58 -7.57 -5.92 3.69
N LYS A 59 -8.42 -5.07 4.27
CA LYS A 59 -9.75 -4.77 3.73
C LYS A 59 -9.67 -4.03 2.39
N ILE A 60 -8.73 -3.10 2.25
CA ILE A 60 -8.51 -2.38 0.98
C ILE A 60 -8.10 -3.37 -0.13
N TRP A 61 -7.19 -4.30 0.15
CA TRP A 61 -6.79 -5.33 -0.82
C TRP A 61 -7.96 -6.23 -1.20
N GLU A 62 -8.73 -6.71 -0.22
CA GLU A 62 -9.95 -7.50 -0.46
C GLU A 62 -10.97 -6.73 -1.33
N GLN A 63 -11.10 -5.41 -1.14
CA GLN A 63 -11.94 -4.56 -1.99
C GLN A 63 -11.42 -4.38 -3.42
N MET A 64 -10.10 -4.42 -3.64
CA MET A 64 -9.50 -4.30 -4.97
C MET A 64 -9.57 -5.59 -5.81
N GLU A 65 -9.72 -6.74 -5.15
CA GLU A 65 -9.85 -8.05 -5.78
C GLU A 65 -11.30 -8.41 -6.12
N LYS A 66 -12.24 -7.64 -5.57
CA LYS A 66 -13.67 -7.77 -5.84
C LYS A 66 -14.07 -7.01 -7.10
#